data_AF-A0A090FN98-F1
#
_entry.id   AF-A0A090FN98-F1
#
_cell.length_a   1.000
_cell.length_b   1.000
_cell.length_c   1.000
_cell.angle_alpha   90.00
_cell.angle_beta   90.00
_cell.angle_gamma   90.00
#
_symmetry.space_group_name_H-M   'P 1'
#
loop_
_entity.id
_entity.type
_entity.pdbx_description
1 polymer ?
#
loop_
_entity_poly.entity_id
_entity_poly.type
_entity_poly.pdbx_seq_one_letter_code
_entity_poly.pdbx_strand_id
1 'polypeptide(L)'
;MQTDFDTLTNFVGQQLIRGKLTPNTANSYHSSLNRVFECATDAEKANVFNIDLHALFARFRQANTDLGDSTAASYEGRVRAAIKSFAGFIAAEGKISGTPATMGTLSIPIRAGLVKIDGLPSDLTAAEANRIATMIAAMAT
;
A
#
# COMPACT_ATOMS: atom_id res chain seq x y z
N MET A 1 -12.59 7.33 -0.42
CA MET A 1 -11.38 6.74 0.18
C MET A 1 -10.95 5.61 -0.73
N GLN A 2 -9.67 5.52 -1.07
CA GLN A 2 -9.20 4.55 -2.05
C GLN A 2 -9.16 3.15 -1.41
N THR A 3 -9.76 2.15 -2.05
CA THR A 3 -9.92 0.79 -1.50
C THR A 3 -9.38 -0.29 -2.45
N ASP A 4 -8.51 0.10 -3.37
CA ASP A 4 -7.86 -0.82 -4.29
C ASP A 4 -6.73 -1.62 -3.63
N PHE A 5 -6.21 -2.57 -4.40
CA PHE A 5 -5.15 -3.48 -4.01
C PHE A 5 -3.84 -2.76 -3.66
N ASP A 6 -3.45 -1.73 -4.41
CA ASP A 6 -2.25 -0.95 -4.11
C ASP A 6 -2.39 -0.23 -2.77
N THR A 7 -3.59 0.26 -2.48
CA THR A 7 -3.90 0.87 -1.20
C THR A 7 -3.83 -0.13 -0.05
N LEU A 8 -4.33 -1.34 -0.24
CA LEU A 8 -4.22 -2.43 0.74
C LEU A 8 -2.76 -2.83 1.00
N THR A 9 -1.94 -2.96 -0.04
CA THR A 9 -0.52 -3.31 0.12
C THR A 9 0.25 -2.19 0.81
N ASN A 10 0.02 -0.92 0.43
CA ASN A 10 0.57 0.24 1.12
C ASN A 10 0.15 0.29 2.60
N PHE A 11 -1.10 -0.04 2.91
CA PHE A 11 -1.56 -0.15 4.29
C PHE A 11 -0.74 -1.16 5.10
N VAL A 12 -0.44 -2.35 4.56
CA VAL A 12 0.41 -3.34 5.25
C VAL A 12 1.80 -2.75 5.57
N GLY A 13 2.41 -2.05 4.62
CA GLY A 13 3.68 -1.35 4.83
C GLY A 13 3.60 -0.29 5.94
N GLN A 14 2.51 0.47 6.00
CA GLN A 14 2.28 1.45 7.07
C GLN A 14 2.14 0.80 8.44
N GLN A 15 1.48 -0.35 8.53
CA GLN A 15 1.35 -1.05 9.80
C GLN A 15 2.71 -1.56 10.32
N LEU A 16 3.65 -1.90 9.43
CA LEU A 16 5.04 -2.19 9.80
C LEU A 16 5.74 -0.95 10.38
N ILE A 17 5.67 0.18 9.66
CA ILE A 17 6.32 1.45 10.08
C ILE A 17 5.79 1.92 11.44
N ARG A 18 4.50 1.74 11.68
CA ARG A 18 3.83 2.10 12.94
C ARG A 18 4.11 1.12 14.10
N GLY A 19 4.96 0.11 13.88
CA GLY A 19 5.26 -0.93 14.86
C GLY A 19 4.05 -1.81 15.21
N LYS A 20 3.01 -1.82 14.37
CA LYS A 20 1.81 -2.65 14.55
C LYS A 20 1.99 -4.05 13.96
N LEU A 21 2.93 -4.23 13.04
CA LEU A 21 3.37 -5.52 12.50
C LEU A 21 4.88 -5.67 12.68
N THR A 22 5.34 -6.92 12.82
CA THR A 22 6.76 -7.25 12.68
C THR A 22 7.15 -7.34 11.20
N PRO A 23 8.44 -7.19 10.85
CA PRO A 23 8.91 -7.35 9.47
C PRO A 23 8.49 -8.68 8.84
N ASN A 24 8.60 -9.77 9.61
CA ASN A 24 8.22 -11.10 9.13
C ASN A 24 6.72 -11.21 8.82
N THR A 25 5.86 -10.62 9.66
CA THR A 25 4.41 -10.62 9.44
C THR A 25 4.02 -9.76 8.25
N ALA A 26 4.62 -8.57 8.10
CA ALA A 26 4.38 -7.70 6.95
C ALA A 26 4.79 -8.38 5.64
N ASN A 27 5.99 -8.98 5.59
CA ASN A 27 6.45 -9.75 4.42
C ASN A 27 5.51 -10.91 4.11
N SER A 28 5.08 -11.66 5.13
CA SER A 28 4.13 -12.76 4.95
C SER A 28 2.80 -12.29 4.37
N TYR A 29 2.31 -11.12 4.79
CA TYR A 29 1.10 -10.52 4.23
C TYR A 29 1.29 -10.09 2.77
N HIS A 30 2.38 -9.40 2.45
CA HIS A 30 2.71 -9.01 1.07
C HIS A 30 2.81 -10.21 0.14
N SER A 31 3.55 -11.25 0.53
CA SER A 31 3.68 -12.48 -0.28
C SER A 31 2.32 -13.13 -0.51
N SER A 32 1.44 -13.12 0.50
CA SER A 32 0.11 -13.70 0.39
C SER A 32 -0.83 -12.88 -0.48
N LEU A 33 -0.81 -11.56 -0.32
CA LEU A 33 -1.59 -10.63 -1.10
C LEU A 33 -1.20 -10.71 -2.57
N ASN A 34 0.09 -10.59 -2.90
CA ASN A 34 0.56 -10.68 -4.27
C ASN A 34 0.20 -12.02 -4.90
N ARG A 35 0.47 -13.13 -4.19
CA ARG A 35 0.24 -14.47 -4.74
C ARG A 35 -1.23 -14.78 -4.97
N VAL A 36 -2.12 -14.39 -4.05
CA VAL A 36 -3.56 -14.65 -4.21
C VAL A 36 -4.18 -13.69 -5.24
N PHE A 37 -3.78 -12.42 -5.27
CA PHE A 37 -4.35 -11.43 -6.20
C PHE A 37 -3.84 -11.56 -7.64
N GLU A 38 -2.87 -12.46 -7.92
CA GLU A 38 -2.54 -12.89 -9.28
C GLU A 38 -3.77 -13.43 -10.03
N CYS A 39 -4.71 -14.07 -9.33
CA CYS A 39 -5.96 -14.59 -9.91
C CYS A 39 -7.20 -13.70 -9.69
N ALA A 40 -7.00 -12.48 -9.16
CA ALA A 40 -8.07 -11.50 -8.98
C ALA A 40 -8.31 -10.71 -10.28
N THR A 41 -9.58 -10.44 -10.54
CA THR A 41 -10.02 -9.57 -11.64
C THR A 41 -9.68 -8.11 -11.37
N ASP A 42 -9.68 -7.28 -12.41
CA ASP A 42 -9.43 -5.83 -12.25
C ASP A 42 -10.49 -5.15 -11.37
N ALA A 43 -11.74 -5.60 -11.44
CA ALA A 43 -12.81 -5.10 -10.57
C ALA A 43 -12.56 -5.43 -9.09
N GLU A 44 -12.06 -6.63 -8.80
CA GLU A 44 -11.69 -7.03 -7.44
C GLU A 44 -10.47 -6.26 -6.95
N LYS A 45 -9.47 -6.01 -7.82
CA LYS A 45 -8.31 -5.17 -7.50
C LYS A 45 -8.69 -3.71 -7.29
N ALA A 46 -9.69 -3.20 -8.00
CA ALA A 46 -10.17 -1.82 -7.86
C ALA A 46 -10.92 -1.58 -6.54
N ASN A 47 -11.53 -2.61 -5.96
CA ASN A 47 -12.19 -2.50 -4.65
C ASN A 47 -12.12 -3.81 -3.86
N VAL A 48 -11.16 -3.89 -2.94
CA VAL A 48 -10.89 -5.11 -2.16
C VAL A 48 -11.98 -5.46 -1.15
N PHE A 49 -12.92 -4.54 -0.88
CA PHE A 49 -14.05 -4.78 0.01
C PHE A 49 -15.27 -5.36 -0.69
N ASN A 50 -15.28 -5.38 -2.02
CA ASN A 50 -16.37 -5.95 -2.83
C ASN A 50 -15.99 -7.30 -3.46
N ILE A 51 -15.02 -8.00 -2.86
CA ILE A 51 -14.55 -9.30 -3.33
C ILE A 51 -15.34 -10.43 -2.66
N ASP A 52 -15.81 -11.39 -3.45
CA ASP A 52 -16.16 -12.70 -2.92
C ASP A 52 -14.88 -13.51 -2.66
N LEU A 53 -14.44 -13.50 -1.40
CA LEU A 53 -13.23 -14.19 -0.99
C LEU A 53 -13.30 -15.71 -1.22
N HIS A 54 -14.49 -16.31 -1.16
CA HIS A 54 -14.61 -17.75 -1.43
C HIS A 54 -14.33 -18.04 -2.91
N ALA A 55 -14.93 -17.25 -3.81
CA ALA A 55 -14.68 -17.38 -5.25
C ALA A 55 -13.21 -17.09 -5.60
N LEU A 56 -12.61 -16.05 -4.99
CA LEU A 56 -11.19 -15.75 -5.17
C LEU A 56 -10.29 -16.89 -4.71
N PHE A 57 -10.54 -17.46 -3.52
CA PHE A 57 -9.75 -18.57 -3.00
C PHE A 57 -9.94 -19.87 -3.78
N ALA A 58 -11.13 -20.11 -4.32
CA ALA A 58 -11.35 -21.22 -5.25
C ALA A 58 -10.50 -21.08 -6.52
N ARG A 59 -10.48 -19.88 -7.14
CA ARG A 59 -9.61 -19.59 -8.29
C ARG A 59 -8.13 -19.72 -7.94
N PHE A 60 -7.74 -19.23 -6.76
CA PHE A 60 -6.37 -19.33 -6.26
C PHE A 60 -5.94 -20.80 -6.14
N ARG A 61 -6.75 -21.64 -5.51
CA ARG A 61 -6.46 -23.09 -5.38
C ARG A 61 -6.45 -23.79 -6.74
N GLN A 62 -7.37 -23.46 -7.64
CA GLN A 62 -7.39 -24.02 -8.99
C GLN A 62 -6.15 -23.64 -9.80
N ALA A 63 -5.63 -22.43 -9.62
CA ALA A 63 -4.41 -21.97 -10.28
C ALA A 63 -3.11 -22.47 -9.63
N ASN A 64 -3.18 -23.05 -8.42
CA ASN A 64 -2.03 -23.47 -7.62
C ASN A 64 -2.20 -24.89 -7.09
N THR A 65 -2.48 -25.85 -7.98
CA THR A 65 -2.70 -27.26 -7.62
C THR A 65 -1.45 -27.96 -7.04
N ASP A 66 -0.28 -27.36 -7.23
CA ASP A 66 1.01 -27.80 -6.69
C ASP A 66 1.23 -27.38 -5.22
N LEU A 67 0.46 -26.41 -4.71
CA LEU A 67 0.55 -26.00 -3.31
C LEU A 67 -0.15 -27.01 -2.40
N GLY A 68 0.54 -27.40 -1.33
CA GLY A 68 -0.09 -28.16 -0.24
C GLY A 68 -1.23 -27.37 0.40
N ASP A 69 -2.30 -28.09 0.82
CA ASP A 69 -3.52 -27.50 1.35
C ASP A 69 -3.29 -26.55 2.54
N SER A 70 -2.35 -26.90 3.42
CA SER A 70 -1.97 -26.10 4.58
C SER A 70 -1.29 -24.78 4.18
N THR A 71 -0.48 -24.80 3.12
CA THR A 71 0.16 -23.60 2.57
C THR A 71 -0.86 -22.70 1.90
N ALA A 72 -1.77 -23.27 1.10
CA ALA A 72 -2.87 -22.52 0.51
C ALA A 72 -3.75 -21.87 1.59
N ALA A 73 -4.13 -22.63 2.63
CA ALA A 73 -4.90 -22.12 3.76
C ALA A 73 -4.17 -21.00 4.52
N SER A 74 -2.83 -21.09 4.63
CA SER A 74 -2.02 -20.03 5.24
C SER A 74 -2.06 -18.72 4.44
N TYR A 75 -2.01 -18.81 3.11
CA TYR A 75 -2.16 -17.64 2.23
C TYR A 75 -3.54 -17.01 2.38
N GLU A 76 -4.61 -17.81 2.30
CA GLU A 76 -5.99 -17.34 2.46
C GLU A 76 -6.23 -16.68 3.82
N GLY A 77 -5.73 -17.28 4.90
CA GLY A 77 -5.87 -16.74 6.25
C GLY A 77 -5.21 -15.36 6.40
N ARG A 78 -4.04 -15.16 5.80
CA ARG A 78 -3.33 -13.87 5.80
C ARG A 78 -4.06 -12.83 4.96
N VAL A 79 -4.60 -13.20 3.79
CA VAL A 79 -5.41 -12.29 2.97
C VAL A 79 -6.66 -11.83 3.73
N ARG A 80 -7.40 -12.76 4.36
CA ARG A 80 -8.56 -12.42 5.21
C ARG A 80 -8.17 -11.46 6.34
N ALA A 81 -7.06 -11.74 7.02
CA ALA A 81 -6.59 -10.92 8.13
C ALA A 81 -6.21 -9.49 7.68
N ALA A 82 -5.48 -9.37 6.56
CA ALA A 82 -5.09 -8.09 6.00
C ALA A 82 -6.30 -7.25 5.58
N ILE A 83 -7.25 -7.83 4.83
CA ILE A 83 -8.48 -7.13 4.39
C ILE A 83 -9.32 -6.73 5.60
N LYS A 84 -9.50 -7.60 6.60
CA LYS A 84 -10.24 -7.29 7.83
C LYS A 84 -9.59 -6.13 8.60
N SER A 85 -8.27 -6.15 8.75
CA SER A 85 -7.54 -5.07 9.43
C SER A 85 -7.65 -3.76 8.67
N PHE A 86 -7.60 -3.81 7.34
CA PHE A 86 -7.73 -2.65 6.48
C PHE A 86 -9.15 -2.06 6.54
N ALA A 87 -10.19 -2.90 6.50
CA ALA A 87 -11.57 -2.47 6.70
C ALA A 87 -11.77 -1.79 8.06
N GLY A 88 -11.18 -2.34 9.13
CA GLY A 88 -11.20 -1.74 10.45
C GLY A 88 -10.51 -0.37 10.50
N PHE A 89 -9.40 -0.21 9.79
CA PHE A 89 -8.69 1.06 9.66
C PHE A 89 -9.54 2.11 8.92
N ILE A 90 -10.09 1.77 7.74
CA ILE A 90 -10.98 2.66 6.97
C ILE A 90 -12.22 3.07 7.79
N ALA A 91 -12.83 2.12 8.50
CA ALA A 91 -13.98 2.41 9.36
C ALA A 91 -13.62 3.27 10.57
N ALA A 92 -12.40 3.14 11.11
CA ALA A 92 -11.92 4.01 12.18
C ALA A 92 -11.66 5.42 11.66
N GLU A 93 -10.97 5.57 10.53
CA GLU A 93 -10.68 6.88 9.92
C GLU A 93 -11.96 7.60 9.46
N GLY A 94 -12.94 6.89 8.91
CA GLY A 94 -14.24 7.45 8.56
C GLY A 94 -15.07 7.97 9.74
N LYS A 95 -14.78 7.54 10.98
CA LYS A 95 -15.42 8.05 12.21
C LYS A 95 -14.76 9.31 12.74
N ILE A 96 -13.52 9.61 12.34
CA ILE A 96 -12.81 10.85 12.70
C ILE A 96 -13.27 11.90 11.68
N SER A 97 -14.43 12.54 11.94
CA SER A 97 -14.93 13.64 11.10
C SER A 97 -13.93 14.79 11.04
N GLY A 98 -13.09 14.80 10.01
CA GLY A 98 -12.08 15.81 9.78
C GLY A 98 -11.02 15.32 8.81
N THR A 99 -11.32 15.38 7.51
CA THR A 99 -10.45 14.96 6.39
C THR A 99 -10.26 13.44 6.34
N PRO A 100 -10.60 12.77 5.22
CA PRO A 100 -10.14 11.40 5.03
C PRO A 100 -8.62 11.43 5.22
N ALA A 101 -8.02 10.45 5.89
CA ALA A 101 -6.58 10.30 5.78
C ALA A 101 -6.32 10.02 4.30
N THR A 102 -6.03 11.07 3.55
CA THR A 102 -5.36 10.96 2.26
C THR A 102 -4.16 10.10 2.57
N MET A 103 -4.08 8.94 1.90
CA MET A 103 -2.96 8.00 1.94
C MET A 103 -1.66 8.70 2.34
N GLY A 104 -1.38 8.65 3.64
CA GLY A 104 -0.55 9.64 4.31
C GLY A 104 0.94 9.41 4.08
N THR A 105 1.59 10.48 3.65
CA THR A 105 3.02 10.81 3.69
C THR A 105 3.85 9.95 4.66
N LEU A 106 4.90 9.31 4.12
CA LEU A 106 6.02 8.77 4.90
C LEU A 106 6.79 9.93 5.55
N SER A 107 6.50 10.21 6.83
CA SER A 107 7.33 11.09 7.65
C SER A 107 8.59 10.35 8.09
N ILE A 108 9.65 10.49 7.29
CA ILE A 108 11.00 10.13 7.70
C ILE A 108 11.53 11.31 8.53
N PRO A 109 11.95 11.14 9.80
CA PRO A 109 12.47 12.24 10.58
C PRO A 109 13.71 12.84 9.92
N ILE A 110 13.67 14.15 9.67
CA ILE A 110 14.77 14.91 9.06
C ILE A 110 15.92 14.97 10.05
N ARG A 111 17.05 14.33 9.73
CA ARG A 111 18.36 14.78 10.24
C ARG A 111 18.66 16.11 9.56
N ALA A 112 19.22 17.08 10.30
CA ALA A 112 19.47 18.43 9.80
C ALA A 112 19.98 18.43 8.34
N GLY A 113 19.24 19.10 7.45
CA GLY A 113 19.69 19.39 6.07
C GLY A 113 19.02 18.64 4.90
N LEU A 114 17.73 18.28 4.93
CA LEU A 114 17.10 17.69 3.74
C LEU A 114 15.68 18.24 3.46
N VAL A 115 15.59 19.08 2.43
CA VAL A 115 14.36 19.61 1.82
C VAL A 115 13.86 18.64 0.75
N LYS A 116 12.53 18.48 0.62
CA LYS A 116 11.90 17.68 -0.44
C LYS A 116 11.27 18.62 -1.49
N ILE A 117 11.59 18.40 -2.76
CA ILE A 117 11.03 19.12 -3.91
C ILE A 117 10.12 18.15 -4.67
N ASP A 118 8.89 18.57 -4.95
CA ASP A 118 7.87 17.78 -5.64
C ASP A 118 7.63 18.32 -7.06
N GLY A 119 7.30 17.43 -8.01
CA GLY A 119 6.96 17.81 -9.39
C GLY A 119 8.14 18.02 -10.36
N LEU A 120 9.29 17.38 -10.13
CA LEU A 120 10.38 17.41 -11.11
C LEU A 120 10.07 16.53 -12.34
N PRO A 121 10.25 17.05 -13.58
CA PRO A 121 10.15 16.25 -14.80
C PRO A 121 11.18 15.12 -14.81
N SER A 122 10.81 13.96 -15.38
CA SER A 122 11.70 12.80 -15.49
C SER A 122 12.88 13.02 -16.44
N ASP A 123 12.81 14.04 -17.29
CA ASP A 123 13.75 14.40 -18.35
C ASP A 123 14.50 15.72 -18.09
N LEU A 124 14.51 16.19 -16.84
CA LEU A 124 15.10 17.46 -16.42
C LEU A 124 16.56 17.64 -16.88
N THR A 125 16.83 18.68 -17.67
CA THR A 125 18.20 18.99 -18.12
C THR A 125 18.97 19.83 -17.10
N ALA A 126 20.30 19.76 -17.14
CA ALA A 126 21.16 20.53 -16.23
C ALA A 126 20.93 22.06 -16.32
N ALA A 127 20.58 22.57 -17.50
CA ALA A 127 20.30 24.00 -17.71
C ALA A 127 18.97 24.46 -17.10
N GLU A 128 18.00 23.55 -16.95
CA GLU A 128 16.70 23.81 -16.32
C GLU A 128 16.78 23.70 -14.80
N ALA A 129 17.50 22.69 -14.30
CA ALA A 129 17.78 22.55 -12.88
C ALA A 129 18.47 23.81 -12.30
N ASN A 130 19.44 24.38 -13.03
CA ASN A 130 20.12 25.62 -12.62
C ASN A 130 19.17 26.83 -12.52
N ARG A 131 18.18 26.95 -13.41
CA ARG A 131 17.19 28.04 -13.35
C ARG A 131 16.28 27.92 -12.13
N ILE A 132 15.83 26.70 -11.82
CA ILE A 132 15.03 26.41 -10.63
C ILE A 132 15.83 26.76 -9.36
N ALA A 133 17.11 26.39 -9.31
CA ALA A 133 17.98 26.71 -8.18
C ALA A 133 18.14 28.23 -7.96
N THR A 134 18.35 29.02 -9.03
CA THR A 134 18.42 30.49 -8.93
C THR A 134 17.15 31.10 -8.36
N MET A 135 15.99 30.58 -8.77
CA MET A 135 14.70 31.08 -8.30
C MET A 135 14.46 30.76 -6.82
N ILE A 136 14.82 29.55 -6.37
CA ILE A 136 14.74 29.17 -4.95
C ILE A 136 15.67 30.06 -4.10
N ALA A 137 16.89 30.32 -4.59
CA ALA A 137 17.84 31.18 -3.90
C ALA A 137 17.34 32.63 -3.78
N ALA A 138 16.66 33.15 -4.81
CA ALA A 138 16.05 34.48 -4.77
C ALA A 138 14.85 34.58 -3.81
N MET A 139 14.22 33.45 -3.46
CA MET A 139 13.08 33.37 -2.54
C MET A 139 13.47 33.09 -1.09
N ALA A 140 14.72 32.66 -0.84
CA ALA A 140 15.23 32.44 0.50
C ALA A 140 15.63 33.80 1.11
N THR A 141 14.87 34.26 2.11
CA THR A 141 15.17 35.47 2.91
C THR A 141 16.20 35.20 3.99
#